data_AF-A0AAD1C3D3-F1
#
_entry.id   AF-A0AAD1C3D3-F1
#
_cell.length_a   1.000
_cell.length_b   1.000
_cell.length_c   1.000
_cell.angle_alpha   90.00
_cell.angle_beta   90.00
_cell.angle_gamma   90.00
#
_symmetry.space_group_name_H-M   'P 1'
#
loop_
_entity.id
_entity.type
_entity.pdbx_description
1 polymer ?
#
loop_
_entity_poly.entity_id
_entity_poly.type
_entity_poly.pdbx_seq_one_letter_code
_entity_poly.pdbx_strand_id
1 'polypeptide(L)'
;MVEFAIALPLLLLMLLAIGEFGRMLYQYNSLLQASRDAGRYVAGKAWDRTLGKIVLVDQQQDKDLVSEARNIAVYGIPGVTDDSQPVVAGLETGDVSVTEFDAEHVQVSITFAFQPLLGDGIPALVGDEIDLNLNLVATTVMRAL
;
A
#
# COMPACT_ATOMS: atom_id res chain seq x y z
N MET A 1 -42.02 -0.97 20.19
CA MET A 1 -41.78 -1.36 18.76
C MET A 1 -41.18 -0.20 17.97
N VAL A 2 -41.52 1.06 18.28
CA VAL A 2 -40.96 2.25 17.62
C VAL A 2 -39.49 2.50 18.03
N GLU A 3 -39.11 2.09 19.24
CA GLU A 3 -37.77 2.23 19.80
C GLU A 3 -36.75 1.40 19.02
N PHE A 4 -37.11 0.16 18.66
CA PHE A 4 -36.26 -0.69 17.83
C PHE A 4 -36.14 -0.15 16.40
N ALA A 5 -37.24 0.39 15.85
CA ALA A 5 -37.22 0.97 14.50
C ALA A 5 -36.30 2.19 14.39
N ILE A 6 -36.15 2.97 15.46
CA ILE A 6 -35.26 4.14 15.51
C ILE A 6 -33.82 3.73 15.86
N ALA A 7 -33.63 2.76 16.76
CA ALA A 7 -32.30 2.32 17.17
C ALA A 7 -31.59 1.49 16.09
N LEU A 8 -32.31 0.69 15.32
CA LEU A 8 -31.76 -0.19 14.29
C LEU A 8 -30.89 0.54 13.25
N PRO A 9 -31.33 1.61 12.57
CA PRO A 9 -30.49 2.30 11.59
C PRO A 9 -29.22 2.88 12.20
N LEU A 10 -29.28 3.38 13.43
CA LEU A 10 -28.10 3.89 14.15
C LEU A 10 -27.11 2.75 14.47
N LEU A 11 -27.61 1.61 14.93
CA LEU A 11 -26.78 0.43 15.22
C LEU A 11 -26.12 -0.12 13.95
N LEU A 12 -26.85 -0.17 12.83
CA LEU A 12 -26.30 -0.60 11.55
C LEU A 12 -25.21 0.36 11.07
N LEU A 13 -25.43 1.68 11.15
CA LEU A 13 -24.41 2.67 10.79
C LEU A 13 -23.14 2.48 11.64
N MET A 14 -23.27 2.30 12.95
CA MET A 14 -22.11 2.04 13.81
C MET A 14 -21.39 0.73 13.47
N LEU A 15 -22.14 -0.35 13.24
CA LEU A 15 -21.56 -1.65 12.85
C LEU A 15 -20.77 -1.54 11.55
N LEU A 16 -21.33 -0.85 10.57
CA LEU A 16 -20.73 -0.60 9.27
C LEU A 16 -19.47 0.27 9.39
N ALA A 17 -19.51 1.34 10.17
CA ALA A 17 -18.35 2.19 10.43
C ALA A 17 -17.20 1.41 11.08
N ILE A 18 -17.50 0.57 12.08
CA ILE A 18 -16.51 -0.31 12.72
C ILE A 18 -15.94 -1.32 11.71
N GLY A 19 -16.79 -1.88 10.85
CA GLY A 19 -16.40 -2.82 9.80
C GLY A 19 -15.42 -2.19 8.79
N GLU A 20 -15.75 -1.02 8.24
CA GLU A 20 -14.88 -0.31 7.30
C GLU A 20 -13.55 0.10 7.95
N PHE A 21 -13.60 0.60 9.19
CA PHE A 21 -12.37 0.95 9.92
C PHE A 21 -11.49 -0.28 10.18
N GLY A 22 -12.10 -1.42 10.53
CA GLY A 22 -11.39 -2.70 10.68
C GLY A 22 -10.74 -3.16 9.37
N ARG A 23 -11.44 -3.05 8.25
CA ARG A 23 -10.90 -3.37 6.92
C ARG A 23 -9.75 -2.45 6.53
N MET A 24 -9.87 -1.15 6.79
CA MET A 24 -8.82 -0.17 6.55
C MET A 24 -7.55 -0.51 7.35
N LEU A 25 -7.68 -0.81 8.65
CA LEU A 25 -6.55 -1.22 9.49
C LEU A 25 -5.91 -2.52 9.00
N TYR A 26 -6.72 -3.50 8.57
CA TYR A 26 -6.21 -4.74 7.99
C TYR A 26 -5.38 -4.47 6.73
N GLN A 27 -5.92 -3.69 5.80
CA GLN A 27 -5.22 -3.34 4.56
C GLN A 27 -3.93 -2.56 4.85
N TYR A 28 -3.95 -1.59 5.77
CA TYR A 28 -2.76 -0.84 6.17
C TYR A 28 -1.64 -1.75 6.70
N ASN A 29 -1.97 -2.75 7.53
CA ASN A 29 -0.98 -3.71 8.01
C ASN A 29 -0.40 -4.58 6.87
N SER A 30 -1.24 -5.02 5.93
CA SER A 30 -0.78 -5.73 4.73
C SER A 30 0.19 -4.88 3.90
N LEU A 31 -0.12 -3.60 3.70
CA LEU A 31 0.75 -2.65 2.98
C LEU A 31 2.09 -2.43 3.72
N LEU A 32 2.07 -2.34 5.05
CA LEU A 32 3.30 -2.25 5.86
C LEU A 32 4.19 -3.49 5.72
N GLN A 33 3.58 -4.69 5.72
CA GLN A 33 4.33 -5.92 5.49
C GLN A 33 4.91 -5.95 4.07
N ALA A 34 4.11 -5.61 3.06
CA ALA A 34 4.56 -5.62 1.68
C ALA A 34 5.67 -4.60 1.39
N SER A 35 5.57 -3.38 1.94
CA SER A 35 6.64 -2.37 1.89
C SER A 35 7.94 -2.89 2.50
N ARG A 36 7.85 -3.65 3.60
CA ARG A 36 9.01 -4.24 4.27
C ARG A 36 9.65 -5.36 3.45
N ASP A 37 8.86 -6.23 2.86
CA ASP A 37 9.35 -7.34 2.05
C ASP A 37 10.02 -6.84 0.76
N ALA A 38 9.41 -5.86 0.10
CA ALA A 38 10.03 -5.15 -1.03
C ALA A 38 11.30 -4.39 -0.60
N GLY A 39 11.26 -3.68 0.53
CA GLY A 39 12.41 -2.97 1.09
C GLY A 39 13.59 -3.91 1.36
N ARG A 40 13.33 -5.10 1.91
CA ARG A 40 14.36 -6.12 2.15
C ARG A 40 14.96 -6.65 0.85
N TYR A 41 14.14 -6.83 -0.18
CA TYR A 41 14.61 -7.26 -1.49
C TYR A 41 15.54 -6.23 -2.13
N VAL A 42 15.13 -4.96 -2.13
CA VAL A 42 15.94 -3.86 -2.68
C VAL A 42 17.23 -3.71 -1.87
N ALA A 43 17.15 -3.68 -0.54
CA ALA A 43 18.31 -3.57 0.33
C ALA A 43 19.38 -4.65 0.07
N GLY A 44 18.96 -5.88 -0.25
CA GLY A 44 19.88 -6.97 -0.57
C GLY A 44 20.52 -6.93 -1.97
N LYS A 45 20.09 -6.02 -2.84
CA LYS A 45 20.53 -5.95 -4.25
C LYS A 45 21.02 -4.57 -4.69
N ALA A 46 20.65 -3.52 -3.97
CA ALA A 46 20.86 -2.14 -4.39
C ALA A 46 22.30 -1.64 -4.19
N TRP A 47 23.14 -2.33 -3.41
CA TRP A 47 24.52 -1.91 -3.18
C TRP A 47 25.47 -2.43 -4.28
N ASP A 48 26.02 -1.50 -5.06
CA ASP A 48 27.06 -1.82 -6.03
C ASP A 48 28.44 -1.75 -5.36
N ARG A 49 29.10 -2.91 -5.22
CA ARG A 49 30.44 -3.02 -4.62
C ARG A 49 31.56 -2.42 -5.48
N THR A 50 31.34 -2.29 -6.78
CA THR A 50 32.31 -1.72 -7.73
C THR A 50 32.23 -0.19 -7.73
N LEU A 51 31.02 0.37 -7.70
CA LEU A 51 30.80 1.82 -7.69
C LEU A 51 30.79 2.41 -6.27
N GLY A 52 30.61 1.58 -5.23
CA GLY A 52 30.61 2.00 -3.83
C GLY A 52 29.41 2.86 -3.45
N LYS A 53 28.26 2.64 -4.10
CA LYS A 53 27.03 3.42 -3.90
C LYS A 53 25.79 2.58 -4.18
N ILE A 54 24.64 3.13 -3.83
CA ILE A 54 23.35 2.57 -4.22
C ILE A 54 23.14 2.76 -5.73
N VAL A 55 22.60 1.72 -6.37
CA VAL A 55 22.14 1.72 -7.75
C VAL A 55 20.79 1.00 -7.80
N LEU A 56 19.73 1.74 -8.09
CA LEU A 56 18.37 1.19 -8.19
C LEU A 56 17.99 0.76 -9.60
N VAL A 57 18.67 1.30 -10.61
CA VAL A 57 18.44 0.97 -12.01
C VAL A 57 19.73 0.35 -12.52
N ASP A 58 19.73 -0.97 -12.67
CA ASP A 58 20.85 -1.67 -13.28
C ASP A 58 20.78 -1.47 -14.80
N GLN A 59 21.73 -0.74 -15.37
CA GLN A 59 21.83 -0.57 -16.82
C GLN A 59 22.37 -1.82 -17.54
N GLN A 60 22.96 -2.75 -16.79
CA GLN A 60 23.63 -3.95 -17.30
C GLN A 60 22.71 -5.17 -17.29
N GLN A 61 21.69 -5.18 -16.44
CA GLN A 61 20.81 -6.32 -16.21
C GLN A 61 19.41 -6.02 -16.76
N ASP A 62 18.96 -6.86 -17.69
CA ASP A 62 17.72 -6.81 -18.49
C ASP A 62 16.41 -6.80 -17.66
N LYS A 63 16.50 -6.57 -16.34
CA LYS A 63 15.41 -6.47 -15.37
C LYS A 63 15.70 -5.36 -14.36
N ASP A 64 14.90 -4.31 -14.44
CA ASP A 64 14.95 -3.17 -13.53
C ASP A 64 14.59 -3.60 -12.08
N LEU A 65 15.54 -3.40 -11.15
CA LEU A 65 15.37 -3.75 -9.72
C LEU A 65 14.16 -3.02 -9.11
N VAL A 66 13.86 -1.80 -9.57
CA VAL A 66 12.66 -1.07 -9.15
C VAL A 66 11.40 -1.82 -9.57
N SER A 67 11.34 -2.30 -10.81
CA SER A 67 10.21 -3.07 -11.32
C SER A 67 9.99 -4.38 -10.53
N GLU A 68 11.05 -5.12 -10.22
CA GLU A 68 10.95 -6.33 -9.38
C GLU A 68 10.49 -6.00 -7.95
N ALA A 69 10.97 -4.90 -7.38
CA ALA A 69 10.57 -4.45 -6.05
C ALA A 69 9.10 -4.02 -6.00
N ARG A 70 8.61 -3.34 -7.04
CA ARG A 70 7.18 -3.02 -7.20
C ARG A 70 6.34 -4.28 -7.30
N ASN A 71 6.79 -5.28 -8.06
CA ASN A 71 6.10 -6.56 -8.15
C ASN A 71 6.03 -7.27 -6.79
N ILE A 72 7.11 -7.24 -6.00
CA ILE A 72 7.10 -7.82 -4.64
C ILE A 72 6.15 -7.05 -3.72
N ALA A 73 6.16 -5.72 -3.79
CA ALA A 73 5.27 -4.89 -2.97
C ALA A 73 3.77 -5.13 -3.29
N VAL A 74 3.45 -5.45 -4.54
CA VAL A 74 2.05 -5.67 -4.96
C VAL A 74 1.66 -7.14 -4.84
N TYR A 75 2.47 -8.06 -5.35
CA TYR A 75 2.13 -9.47 -5.53
C TYR A 75 2.90 -10.42 -4.61
N GLY A 76 3.86 -9.92 -3.82
CA GLY A 76 4.72 -10.74 -2.95
C GLY A 76 5.81 -11.52 -3.68
N ILE A 77 5.92 -11.40 -5.01
CA ILE A 77 6.89 -12.14 -5.84
C ILE A 77 7.54 -11.20 -6.87
N PRO A 78 8.84 -11.41 -7.23
CA PRO A 78 9.54 -10.54 -8.18
C PRO A 78 9.09 -10.73 -9.64
N GLY A 79 8.64 -11.93 -9.99
CA GLY A 79 8.13 -12.26 -11.33
C GLY A 79 6.63 -12.50 -11.28
N VAL A 80 5.87 -11.63 -11.94
CA VAL A 80 4.41 -11.69 -12.01
C VAL A 80 3.98 -12.66 -13.10
N THR A 81 2.97 -13.47 -12.80
CA THR A 81 2.26 -14.34 -13.75
C THR A 81 0.81 -13.86 -13.91
N ASP A 82 0.10 -14.34 -14.91
CA ASP A 82 -1.31 -13.96 -15.17
C ASP A 82 -2.25 -14.22 -13.97
N ASP A 83 -1.88 -15.15 -13.07
CA ASP A 83 -2.65 -15.50 -11.87
C ASP A 83 -2.28 -14.69 -10.62
N SER A 84 -1.28 -13.81 -10.70
CA SER A 84 -0.76 -13.06 -9.55
C SER A 84 -1.81 -12.09 -9.00
N GLN A 85 -2.16 -12.25 -7.73
CA GLN A 85 -3.14 -11.40 -7.06
C GLN A 85 -2.44 -10.37 -6.17
N PRO A 86 -2.90 -9.11 -6.17
CA PRO A 86 -2.34 -8.10 -5.31
C PRO A 86 -2.65 -8.41 -3.83
N VAL A 87 -1.73 -8.06 -2.93
CA VAL A 87 -1.87 -8.24 -1.46
C VAL A 87 -3.06 -7.47 -0.89
N VAL A 88 -3.46 -6.39 -1.56
CA VAL A 88 -4.67 -5.63 -1.31
C VAL A 88 -5.38 -5.45 -2.65
N ALA A 89 -6.67 -5.78 -2.71
CA ALA A 89 -7.46 -5.61 -3.94
C ALA A 89 -7.44 -4.14 -4.39
N GLY A 90 -7.12 -3.92 -5.66
CA GLY A 90 -6.98 -2.58 -6.25
C GLY A 90 -5.59 -1.94 -6.10
N LEU A 91 -4.64 -2.59 -5.40
CA LEU A 91 -3.27 -2.11 -5.33
C LEU A 91 -2.54 -2.38 -6.65
N GLU A 92 -1.89 -1.36 -7.19
CA GLU A 92 -1.16 -1.42 -8.46
C GLU A 92 0.34 -1.11 -8.28
N THR A 93 1.17 -1.52 -9.24
CA THR A 93 2.62 -1.23 -9.19
C THR A 93 2.93 0.26 -9.31
N GLY A 94 1.99 1.06 -9.82
CA GLY A 94 2.06 2.52 -9.85
C GLY A 94 1.97 3.17 -8.46
N ASP A 95 1.38 2.47 -7.49
CA ASP A 95 1.22 2.96 -6.10
C ASP A 95 2.52 2.85 -5.30
N VAL A 96 3.56 2.23 -5.87
CA VAL A 96 4.81 1.87 -5.19
C VAL A 96 5.98 2.71 -5.71
N SER A 97 6.56 3.49 -4.80
CA SER A 97 7.78 4.27 -5.02
C SER A 97 8.97 3.60 -4.36
N VAL A 98 10.06 3.44 -5.11
CA VAL A 98 11.35 2.90 -4.64
C VAL A 98 12.42 3.95 -4.92
N THR A 99 13.07 4.45 -3.88
CA THR A 99 14.03 5.56 -3.98
C THR A 99 15.24 5.37 -3.09
N GLU A 100 16.33 6.04 -3.43
CA GLU A 100 17.45 6.26 -2.51
C GLU A 100 16.98 7.22 -1.42
N PHE A 101 17.09 6.81 -0.16
CA PHE A 101 16.76 7.68 0.97
C PHE A 101 17.95 8.57 1.32
N ASP A 102 19.13 7.93 1.40
CA ASP A 102 20.44 8.56 1.54
C ASP A 102 21.50 7.69 0.84
N ALA A 103 22.78 7.92 1.13
CA ALA A 103 23.89 7.20 0.50
C ALA A 103 23.96 5.70 0.87
N GLU A 104 23.36 5.28 1.98
CA GLU A 104 23.41 3.89 2.49
C GLU A 104 22.03 3.24 2.63
N HIS A 105 20.94 4.01 2.54
CA HIS A 105 19.58 3.53 2.75
C HIS A 105 18.70 3.67 1.52
N VAL A 106 17.86 2.65 1.31
CA VAL A 106 16.79 2.62 0.32
C VAL A 106 15.44 2.76 1.02
N GLN A 107 14.50 3.44 0.36
CA GLN A 107 13.14 3.61 0.83
C GLN A 107 12.16 2.96 -0.15
N VAL A 108 11.21 2.20 0.39
CA VAL A 108 10.04 1.73 -0.34
C VAL A 108 8.79 2.32 0.31
N SER A 109 8.01 3.06 -0.46
CA SER A 109 6.77 3.70 -0.03
C SER A 109 5.61 3.23 -0.91
N ILE A 110 4.52 2.83 -0.28
CA ILE A 110 3.27 2.44 -0.94
C ILE A 110 2.21 3.45 -0.56
N THR A 111 1.55 4.06 -1.54
CA THR A 111 0.44 4.99 -1.35
C THR A 111 -0.81 4.40 -1.97
N PHE A 112 -1.71 3.89 -1.14
CA PHE A 112 -2.93 3.21 -1.58
C PHE A 112 -4.17 4.05 -1.26
N ALA A 113 -5.01 4.30 -2.27
CA ALA A 113 -6.29 4.97 -2.08
C ALA A 113 -7.34 3.99 -1.55
N PHE A 114 -7.62 4.05 -0.25
CA PHE A 114 -8.67 3.24 0.36
C PHE A 114 -10.05 3.71 -0.11
N GLN A 115 -10.77 2.80 -0.78
CA GLN A 115 -12.15 3.00 -1.22
C GLN A 115 -13.09 2.28 -0.25
N PRO A 116 -13.96 2.99 0.50
CA PRO A 116 -14.96 2.36 1.37
C PRO A 116 -15.98 1.54 0.55
N LEU A 117 -16.44 0.39 1.08
CA LEU A 117 -17.42 -0.43 0.34
C LEU A 117 -18.84 0.18 0.36
N LEU A 118 -19.07 1.14 1.27
CA LEU A 118 -20.39 1.70 1.54
C LEU A 118 -20.65 3.01 0.80
N GLY A 119 -19.74 3.40 -0.10
CA GLY A 119 -19.77 4.64 -0.86
C GLY A 119 -18.56 5.52 -0.55
N ASP A 120 -18.18 6.30 -1.56
CA ASP A 120 -17.00 7.16 -1.51
C ASP A 120 -17.20 8.41 -0.64
N GLY A 121 -18.43 8.65 -0.17
CA GLY A 121 -18.74 9.78 0.69
C GLY A 121 -20.03 9.63 1.47
N ILE A 122 -20.19 10.48 2.49
CA ILE A 122 -21.47 10.68 3.18
C ILE A 122 -22.19 11.83 2.48
N PRO A 123 -23.36 11.58 1.87
CA PRO A 123 -24.13 12.64 1.22
C PRO A 123 -24.42 13.77 2.21
N ALA A 124 -24.17 15.00 1.78
CA ALA A 124 -24.47 16.15 2.61
C ALA A 124 -25.98 16.30 2.79
N LEU A 125 -26.44 16.42 4.04
CA LEU A 125 -27.79 16.91 4.32
C LEU A 125 -27.88 18.43 4.10
N VAL A 126 -26.77 19.14 4.32
CA VAL A 126 -26.57 20.57 4.01
C VAL A 126 -25.08 20.78 3.70
N GLY A 127 -24.75 21.46 2.61
CA GLY A 127 -23.36 21.77 2.22
C GLY A 127 -22.76 20.72 1.27
N ASP A 128 -21.44 20.53 1.38
CA ASP A 128 -20.69 19.62 0.51
C ASP A 128 -20.60 18.20 1.10
N GLU A 129 -20.45 17.22 0.22
CA GLU A 129 -20.26 15.80 0.56
C GLU A 129 -18.98 15.60 1.37
N ILE A 130 -19.04 14.67 2.34
CA ILE A 130 -17.87 14.29 3.11
C ILE A 130 -17.19 13.13 2.38
N ASP A 131 -16.03 13.40 1.76
CA ASP A 131 -15.19 12.36 1.15
C ASP A 131 -14.67 11.38 2.22
N LEU A 132 -14.87 10.10 1.97
CA LEU A 132 -14.43 9.01 2.84
C LEU A 132 -13.19 8.29 2.28
N ASN A 133 -12.69 8.70 1.11
CA ASN A 133 -11.46 8.17 0.55
C ASN A 133 -10.26 8.64 1.35
N LEU A 134 -9.40 7.70 1.73
CA LEU A 134 -8.22 7.97 2.54
C LEU A 134 -6.98 7.34 1.91
N ASN A 135 -5.91 8.12 1.81
CA ASN A 135 -4.63 7.58 1.35
C ASN A 135 -3.91 6.88 2.51
N LEU A 136 -3.73 5.57 2.37
CA LEU A 136 -2.93 4.75 3.27
C LEU A 136 -1.48 4.75 2.78
N VAL A 137 -0.58 5.32 3.57
CA VAL A 137 0.84 5.43 3.22
C VAL A 137 1.67 4.50 4.11
N ALA A 138 2.24 3.45 3.53
CA ALA A 138 3.13 2.51 4.20
C ALA A 138 4.56 2.69 3.70
N THR A 139 5.49 3.07 4.57
CA THR A 139 6.88 3.35 4.20
C THR A 139 7.86 2.57 5.05
N THR A 140 8.85 1.98 4.40
CA THR A 140 9.96 1.27 5.04
C THR A 140 11.29 1.78 4.48
N VAL A 141 12.24 2.07 5.37
CA VAL A 141 13.62 2.43 5.04
C VAL A 141 14.54 1.32 5.53
N MET A 142 15.47 0.87 4.68
CA MET A 142 16.45 -0.17 5.02
C MET A 142 17.83 0.18 4.49
N ARG A 143 18.86 -0.27 5.20
CA ARG A 143 20.26 -0.12 4.76
C ARG A 143 20.58 -1.13 3.65
N ALA A 144 21.22 -0.67 2.60
CA ALA A 144 21.70 -1.51 1.51
C ALA A 144 22.91 -2.38 1.94
N LEU A 145 23.05 -3.60 1.39
CA LEU A 145 23.99 -4.66 1.84
C LEU A 145 24.93 -5.20 0.74
#